data_AF-A0A2S2KPC7-F1
#
_entry.id   AF-A0A2S2KPC7-F1
#
_cell.length_a   1.000
_cell.length_b   1.000
_cell.length_c   1.000
_cell.angle_alpha   90.00
_cell.angle_beta   90.00
_cell.angle_gamma   90.00
#
_symmetry.space_group_name_H-M   'P 1'
#
loop_
_entity.id
_entity.type
_entity.pdbx_description
1 polymer ?
#
loop_
_entity_poly.entity_id
_entity_poly.type
_entity_poly.pdbx_seq_one_letter_code
_entity_poly.pdbx_strand_id
1 'polypeptide(L)' 'MLAENSGASPQEFDVRKTLGHELWHAMGMDHDNGNTANLSYYVYVFGATNGYEITSAEATNLENQYP' A
#
# COMPACT_ATOMS: atom_id res chain seq x y z
N MET A 1 14.82 34.60 3.92
CA MET A 1 13.39 34.40 4.20
C MET A 1 12.91 33.29 3.30
N LEU A 2 12.58 32.12 3.84
CA LEU A 2 11.99 31.01 3.12
C LEU A 2 10.47 31.13 3.32
N ALA A 3 9.71 31.20 2.23
CA ALA A 3 8.26 31.30 2.30
C ALA A 3 7.69 29.96 2.78
N GLU A 4 6.93 30.00 3.87
CA GLU A 4 6.20 28.86 4.41
C GLU A 4 5.02 28.54 3.48
N ASN A 5 5.22 27.57 2.59
CA ASN A 5 4.13 26.93 1.88
C ASN A 5 3.71 25.69 2.68
N SER A 6 2.81 25.84 3.65
CA SER A 6 2.37 24.71 4.47
C SER A 6 0.91 24.84 4.91
N GLY A 7 0.03 25.08 3.93
CA GLY A 7 -1.42 24.87 4.08
C GLY A 7 -1.84 23.40 3.94
N ALA A 8 -0.90 22.47 3.74
CA ALA A 8 -1.17 21.04 3.76
C ALA A 8 -1.10 20.55 5.22
N SER A 9 -2.21 20.05 5.75
CA SER A 9 -2.19 19.26 6.99
C SER A 9 -1.17 18.11 6.83
N PRO A 10 -0.44 17.72 7.90
CA PRO A 10 0.37 16.50 7.86
C PRO A 10 -0.50 15.36 7.35
N GLN A 11 -0.08 14.73 6.26
CA GLN A 11 -0.79 13.57 5.75
C GLN A 11 -0.50 12.41 6.70
N GLU A 12 -1.53 11.94 7.40
CA GLU A 12 -1.40 10.84 8.35
C GLU A 12 -1.22 9.52 7.60
N PHE A 13 -0.24 8.73 8.03
CA PHE A 13 -0.04 7.37 7.53
C PHE A 13 -1.06 6.43 8.19
N ASP A 14 -1.71 5.62 7.37
CA ASP A 14 -2.55 4.55 7.86
C ASP A 14 -1.67 3.36 8.25
N VAL A 15 -1.54 3.14 9.56
CA VAL A 15 -0.75 2.05 10.12
C VAL A 15 -1.29 0.68 9.71
N ARG A 16 -2.61 0.52 9.52
CA ARG A 16 -3.19 -0.76 9.10
C ARG A 16 -2.83 -1.09 7.66
N LYS A 17 -2.92 -0.10 6.75
CA LYS A 17 -2.50 -0.26 5.36
C LYS A 17 -1.01 -0.56 5.26
N THR A 18 -0.20 0.20 5.99
CA THR A 18 1.25 0.01 6.04
C THR A 18 1.60 -1.37 6.60
N LEU A 19 0.95 -1.79 7.70
CA LEU A 19 1.16 -3.13 8.26
C LEU A 19 0.77 -4.23 7.27
N GLY A 20 -0.33 -4.08 6.53
CA GLY A 20 -0.71 -5.03 5.49
C GLY A 20 0.37 -5.17 4.40
N HIS A 21 0.95 -4.06 3.97
CA HIS A 21 2.06 -4.02 3.00
C HIS A 21 3.32 -4.71 3.53
N GLU A 22 3.71 -4.44 4.78
CA GLU A 22 4.89 -5.09 5.36
C GLU A 22 4.66 -6.60 5.62
N LEU A 23 3.43 -6.99 5.97
CA LEU A 23 3.07 -8.41 6.08
C LEU A 23 3.08 -9.11 4.71
N TRP A 24 2.71 -8.42 3.64
CA TRP A 24 2.87 -8.92 2.27
C TRP A 24 4.33 -9.28 1.98
N HIS A 25 5.28 -8.40 2.33
CA HIS A 25 6.71 -8.72 2.23
C HIS A 25 7.16 -9.83 3.18
N ALA A 26 6.63 -9.88 4.39
CA ALA A 26 6.93 -10.96 5.33
C ALA A 26 6.48 -12.35 4.81
N MET A 27 5.45 -12.39 3.95
CA MET A 27 5.02 -13.57 3.21
C MET A 27 5.83 -13.81 1.93
N GLY A 28 6.99 -13.16 1.76
CA GLY A 28 7.88 -13.39 0.62
C GLY A 28 7.39 -12.81 -0.72
N MET A 29 6.39 -11.94 -0.68
CA MET A 29 5.84 -11.30 -1.88
C MET A 29 6.55 -9.96 -2.15
N ASP A 30 6.68 -9.58 -3.42
CA ASP A 30 7.35 -8.33 -3.84
C ASP A 30 6.33 -7.24 -4.25
N HIS A 31 6.82 -6.04 -4.50
CA HIS A 31 6.02 -4.90 -4.94
C HIS A 31 5.31 -5.12 -6.28
N ASP A 32 4.16 -4.49 -6.44
CA ASP A 32 3.55 -4.20 -7.73
C ASP A 32 3.88 -2.77 -8.16
N ASN A 33 4.39 -2.60 -9.39
CA ASN A 33 4.78 -1.30 -9.94
C ASN A 33 3.74 -0.67 -10.87
N GLY A 34 2.70 -1.41 -11.25
CA GLY A 34 1.72 -1.04 -12.27
C GLY A 34 0.33 -0.70 -11.73
N ASN A 35 -0.05 -1.22 -10.56
CA ASN A 35 -1.41 -1.04 -10.04
C ASN A 35 -1.44 -0.32 -8.68
N THR A 36 -1.84 0.94 -8.67
CA THR A 36 -1.97 1.78 -7.47
C THR A 36 -3.04 1.29 -6.49
N ALA A 37 -3.92 0.39 -6.92
CA ALA A 37 -4.96 -0.20 -6.07
C ALA A 37 -4.45 -1.40 -5.26
N ASN A 38 -3.30 -1.97 -5.62
CA ASN A 38 -2.72 -3.12 -4.92
C ASN A 38 -2.17 -2.72 -3.56
N LEU A 39 -2.31 -3.62 -2.58
CA LEU A 39 -1.68 -3.48 -1.27
C LEU A 39 -0.14 -3.43 -1.39
N SER A 40 0.38 -4.17 -2.36
CA SER A 40 1.80 -4.27 -2.72
C SER A 40 2.34 -3.09 -3.53
N TYR A 41 1.55 -2.05 -3.81
CA TYR A 41 2.04 -0.91 -4.58
C TYR A 41 3.19 -0.19 -3.88
N TYR A 42 4.28 0.06 -4.61
CA TYR A 42 5.55 0.59 -4.06
C TYR A 42 5.48 2.01 -3.48
N VAL A 43 4.40 2.76 -3.73
CA VAL A 43 4.19 4.11 -3.18
C VAL A 43 2.96 4.13 -2.29
N TYR A 44 3.09 4.73 -1.11
CA TYR A 44 1.95 4.97 -0.26
C TYR A 44 0.97 5.98 -0.89
N VAL A 45 -0.26 5.54 -1.18
CA VAL A 45 -1.32 6.40 -1.69
C VAL A 45 -2.22 6.87 -0.54
N PHE A 46 -2.17 8.16 -0.22
CA PHE A 46 -3.01 8.81 0.78
C PHE A 46 -4.48 8.89 0.33
N GLY A 47 -5.42 8.69 1.27
CA GLY A 47 -6.86 8.78 1.00
C GLY A 47 -7.45 7.63 0.19
N ALA A 48 -6.67 6.58 -0.12
CA ALA A 48 -7.18 5.39 -0.80
C ALA A 48 -7.94 4.51 0.19
N THR A 49 -9.28 4.58 0.17
CA THR A 49 -10.18 3.76 1.00
C THR A 49 -10.17 2.28 0.64
N ASN A 50 -9.71 1.93 -0.57
CA ASN A 50 -9.65 0.55 -1.04
C ASN A 50 -8.38 -0.19 -0.57
N GLY A 51 -7.46 0.47 0.15
CA GLY A 51 -6.15 -0.09 0.49
C GLY A 51 -6.12 -1.12 1.62
N TYR A 52 -7.27 -1.60 2.10
CA TYR A 52 -7.32 -2.68 3.11
C TYR A 52 -7.69 -4.03 2.53
N GLU A 53 -8.24 -4.06 1.32
CA GLU A 53 -8.62 -5.29 0.64
C GLU A 53 -7.51 -5.65 -0.33
N ILE A 54 -7.04 -6.89 -0.27
CA ILE A 54 -6.19 -7.43 -1.34
C ILE A 54 -7.03 -7.51 -2.62
N THR A 55 -6.43 -7.16 -3.75
CA THR A 55 -7.15 -7.30 -5.03
C THR A 55 -7.32 -8.78 -5.38
N SER A 56 -8.24 -9.11 -6.29
CA SER A 56 -8.39 -10.49 -6.77
C SER A 56 -7.09 -11.02 -7.40
N ALA A 57 -6.29 -10.15 -8.02
CA ALA A 57 -4.98 -10.54 -8.56
C ALA A 57 -3.97 -10.88 -7.45
N GLU A 58 -3.94 -10.09 -6.37
CA GLU A 58 -3.10 -10.38 -5.21
C GLU A 58 -3.55 -11.66 -4.49
N ALA A 59 -4.86 -11.90 -4.38
CA ALA A 59 -5.41 -13.14 -3.85
C ALA A 59 -4.98 -14.37 -4.67
N THR A 60 -5.11 -14.31 -6.00
CA THR A 60 -4.65 -15.39 -6.89
C THR A 60 -3.13 -15.61 -6.77
N ASN A 61 -2.34 -14.54 -6.63
CA ASN A 61 -0.89 -14.68 -6.43
C ASN A 61 -0.56 -15.36 -5.10
N LEU A 62 -1.27 -15.04 -4.02
CA LEU A 62 -1.13 -15.71 -2.73
C LEU A 62 -1.49 -17.20 -2.81
N GLU A 63 -2.62 -17.54 -3.43
CA GLU A 63 -3.05 -18.94 -3.63
C GLU A 63 -2.04 -19.75 -4.46
N ASN A 64 -1.40 -19.14 -5.45
CA ASN A 64 -0.35 -19.79 -6.25
C ASN A 64 0.95 -20.00 -5.46
N GLN A 65 1.28 -19.09 -4.55
CA GLN A 65 2.49 -19.16 -3.72
C GLN A 65 2.33 -20.14 -2.54
N TYR A 66 1.10 -20.28 -2.04
CA TYR A 66 0.73 -21.08 -0.87
C TYR A 66 -0.53 -21.93 -1.14
N PRO A 67 -0.40 -23.11 -1.78
CA PRO A 67 -1.53 -23.97 -2.11
C PRO A 67 -2.15 -24.69 -0.91
#